data_AF-A0A8H3U1E0-F1
#
_entry.id   AF-A0A8H3U1E0-F1
#
_cell.length_a   1.000
_cell.length_b   1.000
_cell.length_c   1.000
_cell.angle_alpha   90.00
_cell.angle_beta   90.00
_cell.angle_gamma   90.00
#
_symmetry.space_group_name_H-M   'P 1'
#
loop_
_entity.id
_entity.type
_entity.pdbx_description
1 polymer ?
#
loop_
_entity_poly.entity_id
_entity_poly.type
_entity_poly.pdbx_seq_one_letter_code
_entity_poly.pdbx_strand_id
1 'polypeptide(L)'
;MSDALIAFFRSTLPEDLAVALNNQLELLEAAKFEDIFKEKLVRNLLGHENNEQTKEVQLNDCRGWNDFISRRLEVLRSKREDDGNSKIEDSPAYQQHIFFIAALAAVGAFLQSNVTGPPLPFSSAKALFLADIEADTKSVKSIRASLIDLLGADGIAEYKLTPNVELLCLADTILTHPALKKNIPPAI
;
A
#
# COMPACT_ATOMS: atom_id res chain seq x y z
N MET A 1 -10.49 -7.60 16.33
CA MET A 1 -11.21 -6.58 15.53
C MET A 1 -10.86 -6.65 14.05
N SER A 2 -9.61 -6.97 13.68
CA SER A 2 -9.22 -7.28 12.29
C SER A 2 -10.04 -8.43 11.68
N ASP A 3 -10.31 -9.50 12.45
CA ASP A 3 -11.05 -10.68 11.94
C ASP A 3 -12.44 -10.36 11.40
N ALA A 4 -13.18 -9.43 12.01
CA ALA A 4 -14.52 -9.07 11.54
C ALA A 4 -14.48 -8.32 10.20
N LEU A 5 -13.48 -7.44 10.03
CA LEU A 5 -13.27 -6.72 8.77
C LEU A 5 -12.78 -7.65 7.66
N ILE A 6 -11.88 -8.58 7.97
CA ILE A 6 -11.37 -9.53 6.98
C ILE A 6 -12.44 -10.55 6.60
N ALA A 7 -13.23 -11.04 7.56
CA ALA A 7 -14.37 -11.91 7.29
C ALA A 7 -15.44 -11.21 6.43
N PHE A 8 -15.74 -9.93 6.71
CA PHE A 8 -16.62 -9.13 5.87
C PHE A 8 -16.04 -8.93 4.47
N PHE A 9 -14.75 -8.62 4.36
CA PHE A 9 -14.11 -8.44 3.06
C PHE A 9 -14.14 -9.74 2.24
N ARG A 10 -13.84 -10.90 2.87
CA ARG A 10 -13.98 -12.24 2.27
C ARG A 10 -15.39 -12.49 1.73
N SER A 11 -16.43 -12.10 2.47
CA SER A 11 -17.82 -12.33 2.03
C SER A 11 -18.28 -11.39 0.90
N THR A 12 -17.58 -10.27 0.69
CA THR A 12 -17.85 -9.36 -0.43
C THR A 12 -17.12 -9.71 -1.73
N LEU A 13 -16.14 -10.63 -1.67
CA LEU A 13 -15.35 -11.03 -2.84
C LEU A 13 -16.10 -12.07 -3.69
N PRO A 14 -16.06 -11.95 -5.03
CA PRO A 14 -16.40 -13.05 -5.93
C PRO A 14 -15.55 -14.30 -5.63
N GLU A 15 -16.14 -15.48 -5.77
CA GLU A 15 -15.52 -16.76 -5.38
C GLU A 15 -14.13 -16.97 -6.04
N ASP A 16 -14.02 -16.68 -7.34
CA ASP A 16 -12.76 -16.78 -8.08
C ASP A 16 -11.66 -15.86 -7.53
N LEU A 17 -12.01 -14.65 -7.10
CA LEU A 17 -11.08 -13.69 -6.50
C LEU A 17 -10.74 -14.06 -5.06
N ALA A 18 -11.71 -14.57 -4.30
CA ALA A 18 -11.49 -15.03 -2.93
C ALA A 18 -10.47 -16.18 -2.91
N VAL A 19 -10.57 -17.12 -3.86
CA VAL A 19 -9.59 -18.21 -4.00
C VAL A 19 -8.22 -17.67 -4.40
N ALA A 20 -8.14 -16.76 -5.38
CA ALA A 20 -6.89 -16.19 -5.84
C ALA A 20 -6.16 -15.35 -4.76
N LEU A 21 -6.90 -14.66 -3.90
CA LEU A 21 -6.38 -13.79 -2.84
C LEU A 21 -6.24 -14.48 -1.48
N ASN A 22 -6.61 -15.77 -1.37
CA ASN A 22 -6.70 -16.44 -0.08
C ASN A 22 -5.37 -16.41 0.69
N ASN A 23 -4.25 -16.57 -0.01
CA ASN A 23 -2.92 -16.50 0.61
C ASN A 23 -2.68 -15.14 1.28
N GLN A 24 -3.00 -14.03 0.59
CA GLN A 24 -2.80 -12.68 1.10
C GLN A 24 -3.77 -12.35 2.23
N LEU A 25 -4.99 -12.89 2.19
CA LEU A 25 -5.97 -12.76 3.26
C LEU A 25 -5.53 -13.51 4.53
N GLU A 26 -4.99 -14.73 4.39
CA GLU A 26 -4.41 -15.47 5.51
C GLU A 26 -3.19 -14.76 6.11
N LEU A 27 -2.33 -14.17 5.28
CA LEU A 27 -1.21 -13.35 5.76
C LEU A 27 -1.70 -12.13 6.55
N LEU A 28 -2.78 -11.49 6.10
CA LEU A 28 -3.38 -10.33 6.77
C LEU A 28 -3.99 -10.71 8.13
N GLU A 29 -4.69 -11.84 8.20
CA GLU A 29 -5.24 -12.40 9.46
C GLU A 29 -4.13 -12.78 10.44
N ALA A 30 -3.05 -13.37 9.95
CA ALA A 30 -1.89 -13.75 10.76
C ALA A 30 -0.98 -12.55 11.13
N ALA A 31 -1.36 -11.32 10.78
CA ALA A 31 -0.56 -10.10 10.98
C ALA A 31 0.85 -10.18 10.37
N LYS A 32 1.03 -10.95 9.29
CA LYS A 32 2.30 -11.09 8.55
C LYS A 32 2.42 -10.02 7.47
N PHE A 33 2.42 -8.76 7.89
CA PHE A 33 2.35 -7.61 6.99
C PHE A 33 3.56 -7.51 6.04
N GLU A 34 4.75 -7.89 6.49
CA GLU A 34 5.97 -7.86 5.68
C GLU A 34 5.86 -8.72 4.41
N ASP A 35 5.21 -9.88 4.52
CA ASP A 35 5.04 -10.80 3.39
C ASP A 35 4.08 -10.24 2.34
N ILE A 36 3.11 -9.43 2.75
CA ILE A 36 2.22 -8.70 1.84
C ILE A 36 3.01 -7.63 1.08
N PHE A 37 3.92 -6.91 1.74
CA PHE A 37 4.77 -5.91 1.08
C PHE A 37 5.80 -6.53 0.13
N LYS A 38 6.10 -7.83 0.25
CA LYS A 38 6.98 -8.57 -0.65
C LYS A 38 6.28 -9.09 -1.90
N GLU A 39 4.96 -8.97 -1.99
CA GLU A 39 4.20 -9.36 -3.18
C GLU A 39 4.62 -8.52 -4.40
N LYS A 40 4.64 -9.13 -5.60
CA LYS A 40 5.22 -8.54 -6.81
C LYS A 40 4.56 -7.22 -7.23
N LEU A 41 3.23 -7.14 -7.24
CA LEU A 41 2.51 -5.91 -7.56
C LEU A 41 2.77 -4.83 -6.52
N VAL A 42 2.82 -5.20 -5.23
CA VAL A 42 3.11 -4.26 -4.15
C VAL A 42 4.56 -3.75 -4.22
N ARG A 43 5.53 -4.62 -4.48
CA ARG A 43 6.94 -4.21 -4.69
C ARG A 43 7.11 -3.31 -5.90
N ASN A 44 6.32 -3.55 -6.96
CA ASN A 44 6.28 -2.65 -8.09
C ASN A 44 5.65 -1.29 -7.75
N LEU A 45 4.57 -1.25 -6.97
CA LEU A 45 4.01 0.00 -6.48
C LEU A 45 5.03 0.80 -5.65
N LEU A 46 5.75 0.12 -4.75
CA LEU A 46 6.74 0.73 -3.85
C LEU A 46 8.05 1.14 -4.52
N GLY A 47 8.30 0.72 -5.77
CA GLY A 47 9.52 1.07 -6.51
C GLY A 47 10.70 0.12 -6.30
N HIS A 48 10.51 -0.98 -5.58
CA HIS A 48 11.53 -2.04 -5.41
C HIS A 48 11.76 -2.83 -6.70
N GLU A 49 10.71 -2.96 -7.51
CA GLU A 49 10.75 -3.58 -8.82
C GLU A 49 10.14 -2.60 -9.84
N ASN A 50 10.63 -2.62 -11.08
CA ASN A 50 10.12 -1.77 -12.14
C ASN A 50 9.66 -2.63 -13.32
N ASN A 51 8.39 -2.50 -13.68
CA ASN A 51 7.88 -3.02 -14.94
C ASN A 51 8.10 -1.97 -16.04
N GLU A 52 7.92 -2.34 -17.30
CA GLU A 52 8.11 -1.44 -18.45
C GLU A 52 7.41 -0.08 -18.29
N GLN A 53 6.24 -0.07 -17.63
CA GLN A 53 5.44 1.13 -17.42
C GLN A 53 5.92 1.99 -16.23
N THR A 54 6.43 1.38 -15.16
CA THR A 54 6.82 2.11 -13.94
C THR A 54 8.27 2.59 -13.96
N LYS A 55 9.06 2.20 -14.97
CA LYS A 55 10.44 2.68 -15.20
C LYS A 55 10.54 4.18 -15.39
N GLU A 56 9.50 4.80 -15.94
CA GLU A 56 9.47 6.24 -16.22
C GLU A 56 9.13 7.08 -14.99
N VAL A 57 8.55 6.48 -13.95
CA VAL A 57 8.18 7.18 -12.72
C VAL A 57 9.33 7.07 -11.72
N GLN A 58 10.16 8.11 -11.65
CA GLN A 58 11.25 8.21 -10.67
C GLN A 58 10.85 9.09 -9.48
N LEU A 59 11.39 8.77 -8.30
CA LEU A 59 11.14 9.55 -7.09
C LEU A 59 11.63 11.00 -7.21
N ASN A 60 12.72 11.23 -7.93
CA ASN A 60 13.31 12.56 -8.13
C ASN A 60 12.40 13.50 -8.94
N ASP A 61 11.49 12.95 -9.75
CA ASP A 61 10.54 13.72 -10.56
C ASP A 61 9.21 13.98 -9.83
N CYS A 62 9.11 13.52 -8.58
CA CYS A 62 7.92 13.61 -7.74
C CYS A 62 8.14 14.63 -6.61
N ARG A 63 7.05 15.27 -6.16
CA ARG A 63 7.11 16.28 -5.09
C ARG A 63 7.42 15.69 -3.71
N GLY A 64 7.32 14.37 -3.59
CA GLY A 64 7.55 13.61 -2.38
C GLY A 64 7.15 12.15 -2.58
N TRP A 65 7.32 11.36 -1.53
CA TRP A 65 7.07 9.92 -1.60
C TRP A 65 5.60 9.57 -1.88
N ASN A 66 4.62 10.28 -1.30
CA ASN A 66 3.20 10.04 -1.59
C ASN A 66 2.83 10.33 -3.05
N ASP A 67 3.39 11.39 -3.66
CA ASP A 67 3.19 11.70 -5.09
C ASP A 67 3.79 10.60 -5.97
N PHE A 68 4.98 10.09 -5.61
CA PHE A 68 5.60 8.95 -6.28
C PHE A 68 4.71 7.70 -6.25
N ILE A 69 4.19 7.32 -5.07
CA ILE A 69 3.29 6.18 -4.94
C ILE A 69 1.99 6.41 -5.74
N SER A 70 1.41 7.61 -5.69
CA SER A 70 0.18 7.96 -6.41
C SER A 70 0.36 7.80 -7.93
N ARG A 71 1.43 8.38 -8.50
CA ARG A 71 1.71 8.28 -9.94
C ARG A 71 1.97 6.85 -10.38
N ARG A 72 2.70 6.06 -9.58
CA ARG A 72 2.89 4.62 -9.88
C ARG A 72 1.57 3.87 -9.85
N LEU A 73 0.68 4.18 -8.92
CA LEU A 73 -0.65 3.57 -8.84
C LEU A 73 -1.51 3.93 -10.06
N GLU A 74 -1.43 5.16 -10.57
CA GLU A 74 -2.08 5.57 -11.82
C GLU A 74 -1.60 4.76 -13.02
N VAL A 75 -0.28 4.66 -13.18
CA VAL A 75 0.35 3.97 -14.31
C VAL A 75 0.03 2.48 -14.28
N LEU A 76 0.19 1.81 -13.12
CA LEU A 76 -0.12 0.38 -12.96
C LEU A 76 -1.58 0.07 -13.29
N ARG A 77 -2.48 1.04 -13.09
CA ARG A 77 -3.91 0.89 -13.37
C ARG A 77 -4.35 1.35 -14.74
N SER A 78 -3.52 2.07 -15.48
CA SER A 78 -3.85 2.53 -16.84
C SER A 78 -3.85 1.40 -17.88
N LYS A 79 -3.28 0.22 -17.56
CA LYS A 79 -3.32 -0.94 -18.44
C LYS A 79 -4.73 -1.55 -18.44
N ARG A 80 -5.45 -1.35 -19.54
CA ARG A 80 -6.86 -1.72 -19.75
C ARG A 80 -7.02 -2.81 -20.80
N GLU A 81 -5.98 -3.62 -21.01
CA GLU A 81 -5.97 -4.61 -22.08
C GLU A 81 -6.49 -5.95 -21.54
N ASP A 82 -7.81 -6.15 -21.73
CA ASP A 82 -8.44 -7.46 -21.83
C ASP A 82 -7.86 -8.20 -23.05
N ASP A 83 -6.66 -8.77 -22.90
CA ASP A 83 -6.28 -9.92 -23.71
C ASP A 83 -6.97 -11.12 -23.07
N GLY A 84 -8.04 -11.60 -23.69
CA GLY A 84 -8.99 -12.61 -23.18
C GLY A 84 -8.44 -14.01 -22.85
N ASN A 85 -7.16 -14.12 -22.51
CA ASN A 85 -6.47 -15.32 -22.05
C ASN A 85 -5.60 -15.08 -20.79
N SER A 86 -5.75 -13.94 -20.12
CA SER A 86 -4.95 -13.57 -18.95
C SER A 86 -5.45 -14.28 -17.67
N LYS A 87 -4.51 -14.72 -16.82
CA LYS A 87 -4.83 -15.35 -15.53
C LYS A 87 -5.65 -14.39 -14.66
N ILE A 88 -6.43 -14.91 -13.70
CA ILE A 88 -7.20 -14.09 -12.74
C ILE A 88 -6.29 -13.06 -12.02
N GLU A 89 -5.02 -13.41 -11.80
CA GLU A 89 -3.97 -12.56 -11.21
C GLU A 89 -3.65 -11.29 -12.02
N ASP A 90 -3.91 -11.29 -13.33
CA ASP A 90 -3.70 -10.14 -14.20
C ASP A 90 -4.97 -9.26 -14.30
N SER A 91 -6.08 -9.70 -13.71
CA SER A 91 -7.34 -8.97 -13.74
C SER A 91 -7.22 -7.61 -13.04
N PRO A 92 -7.82 -6.53 -13.59
CA PRO A 92 -7.85 -5.23 -12.92
C PRO A 92 -8.54 -5.29 -11.55
N ALA A 93 -9.49 -6.22 -11.37
CA ALA A 93 -10.11 -6.46 -10.08
C ALA A 93 -9.10 -7.03 -9.09
N TYR A 94 -8.34 -8.07 -9.46
CA TYR A 94 -7.32 -8.66 -8.59
C TYR A 94 -6.28 -7.63 -8.14
N GLN A 95 -5.73 -6.86 -9.07
CA GLN A 95 -4.74 -5.81 -8.75
C GLN A 95 -5.28 -4.78 -7.76
N GLN A 96 -6.53 -4.33 -7.95
CA GLN A 96 -7.19 -3.42 -7.03
C GLN A 96 -7.30 -3.99 -5.62
N HIS A 97 -7.72 -5.25 -5.49
CA HIS A 97 -7.86 -5.89 -4.18
C HIS A 97 -6.50 -6.15 -3.53
N ILE A 98 -5.44 -6.44 -4.30
CA ILE A 98 -4.07 -6.52 -3.77
C ILE A 98 -3.61 -5.18 -3.19
N PHE A 99 -3.80 -4.07 -3.90
CA PHE A 99 -3.43 -2.76 -3.37
C PHE A 99 -4.26 -2.40 -2.12
N PHE A 100 -5.55 -2.75 -2.12
CA PHE A 100 -6.40 -2.58 -0.94
C PHE A 100 -5.92 -3.41 0.26
N ILE A 101 -5.56 -4.69 0.06
CA ILE A 101 -4.97 -5.55 1.09
C ILE A 101 -3.64 -4.96 1.59
N ALA A 102 -2.81 -4.43 0.70
CA ALA A 102 -1.56 -3.76 1.09
C ALA A 102 -1.82 -2.51 1.94
N ALA A 103 -2.85 -1.73 1.64
CA ALA A 103 -3.26 -0.62 2.48
C ALA A 103 -3.76 -1.08 3.86
N LEU A 104 -4.58 -2.14 3.93
CA LEU A 104 -5.01 -2.72 5.19
C LEU A 104 -3.82 -3.26 6.01
N ALA A 105 -2.85 -3.89 5.35
CA ALA A 105 -1.61 -4.35 5.99
C ALA A 105 -0.80 -3.17 6.54
N ALA A 106 -0.74 -2.05 5.82
CA ALA A 106 -0.06 -0.85 6.29
C ALA A 106 -0.77 -0.20 7.49
N VAL A 107 -2.11 -0.11 7.48
CA VAL A 107 -2.89 0.31 8.66
C VAL A 107 -2.68 -0.64 9.83
N GLY A 108 -2.74 -1.95 9.59
CA GLY A 108 -2.53 -2.98 10.61
C GLY A 108 -1.15 -2.89 11.24
N ALA A 109 -0.10 -2.77 10.42
CA ALA A 109 1.27 -2.59 10.89
C ALA A 109 1.45 -1.28 11.65
N PHE A 110 0.85 -0.19 11.19
CA PHE A 110 0.89 1.11 11.87
C PHE A 110 0.22 1.04 13.25
N LEU A 111 -0.99 0.47 13.33
CA LEU A 111 -1.70 0.27 14.58
C LEU A 111 -0.94 -0.64 15.54
N GLN A 112 -0.35 -1.72 15.02
CA GLN A 112 0.49 -2.61 15.80
C GLN A 112 1.69 -1.87 16.40
N SER A 113 2.43 -1.08 15.61
CA SER A 113 3.62 -0.38 16.12
C SER A 113 3.33 0.80 17.04
N ASN A 114 2.18 1.48 16.86
CA ASN A 114 1.91 2.76 17.51
C ASN A 114 0.85 2.70 18.61
N VAL A 115 -0.11 1.78 18.52
CA VAL A 115 -1.31 1.77 19.39
C VAL A 115 -1.38 0.51 20.23
N THR A 116 -1.32 -0.66 19.59
CA THR A 116 -1.61 -1.92 20.29
C THR A 116 -0.34 -2.59 20.84
N GLY A 117 0.83 -2.31 20.27
CA GLY A 117 2.00 -3.19 20.42
C GLY A 117 1.72 -4.60 19.88
N PRO A 118 2.69 -5.53 19.90
CA PRO A 118 4.14 -5.39 20.16
C PRO A 118 4.88 -4.68 19.00
N PRO A 119 6.18 -4.30 19.14
CA PRO A 119 6.93 -3.71 18.04
C PRO A 119 6.91 -4.62 16.79
N LEU A 120 7.00 -4.00 15.62
CA LEU A 120 7.00 -4.74 14.35
C LEU A 120 8.21 -5.69 14.29
N PRO A 121 8.02 -6.92 13.79
CA PRO A 121 9.13 -7.86 13.60
C PRO A 121 10.05 -7.47 12.43
N PHE A 122 9.72 -6.40 11.70
CA PHE A 122 10.44 -5.90 10.54
C PHE A 122 10.61 -4.37 10.59
N SER A 123 11.53 -3.85 9.79
CA SER A 123 11.71 -2.41 9.59
C SER A 123 10.76 -1.90 8.51
N SER A 124 9.85 -0.99 8.85
CA SER A 124 8.92 -0.39 7.90
C SER A 124 9.63 0.41 6.81
N ALA A 125 10.75 1.07 7.15
CA ALA A 125 11.59 1.78 6.18
C ALA A 125 12.17 0.83 5.13
N LYS A 126 12.62 -0.36 5.54
CA LYS A 126 13.14 -1.41 4.64
C LYS A 126 12.05 -2.02 3.76
N ALA A 127 10.84 -2.17 4.33
CA ALA A 127 9.72 -2.71 3.58
C ALA A 127 9.21 -1.73 2.52
N LEU A 128 9.16 -0.43 2.83
CA LEU A 128 8.45 0.55 2.00
C LEU A 128 9.35 1.46 1.15
N PHE A 129 10.54 1.82 1.61
CA PHE A 129 11.41 2.74 0.88
C PHE A 129 12.40 2.00 -0.02
N LEU A 130 12.83 2.67 -1.08
CA LEU A 130 13.89 2.17 -1.96
C LEU A 130 15.20 1.98 -1.16
N ALA A 131 16.02 1.03 -1.60
CA ALA A 131 17.28 0.69 -0.93
C ALA A 131 18.22 1.90 -0.72
N ASP A 132 18.25 2.84 -1.66
CA ASP A 132 19.06 4.06 -1.59
C ASP A 132 18.62 4.99 -0.45
N ILE A 133 17.32 5.01 -0.16
CA ILE A 133 16.72 5.81 0.91
C ILE A 133 16.88 5.10 2.25
N GLU A 134 16.63 3.79 2.29
CA GLU A 134 16.78 2.97 3.50
C GLU A 134 18.20 3.09 4.07
N ALA A 135 19.21 3.05 3.19
CA ALA A 135 20.61 3.12 3.59
C ALA A 135 21.00 4.45 4.26
N ASP A 136 20.30 5.55 3.94
CA ASP A 136 20.56 6.86 4.54
C ASP A 136 19.50 7.25 5.58
N THR A 137 19.88 7.16 6.85
CA THR A 137 19.02 7.56 7.97
C THR A 137 18.57 9.03 7.89
N LYS A 138 19.35 9.92 7.26
CA LYS A 138 18.94 11.33 7.09
C LYS A 138 17.81 11.43 6.07
N SER A 139 17.92 10.73 4.94
CA SER A 139 16.88 10.64 3.92
C SER A 139 15.59 10.05 4.48
N VAL A 140 15.66 8.97 5.26
CA VAL A 140 14.48 8.39 5.95
C VAL A 140 13.80 9.41 6.86
N LYS A 141 14.58 10.13 7.69
CA LYS A 141 14.03 11.16 8.59
C LYS A 141 13.42 12.33 7.84
N SER A 142 14.07 12.77 6.75
CA SER A 142 13.59 13.85 5.89
C SER A 142 12.24 13.49 5.27
N ILE A 143 12.13 12.30 4.67
CA ILE A 143 10.87 11.83 4.08
C ILE A 143 9.78 11.72 5.14
N ARG A 144 10.07 11.11 6.30
CA ARG A 144 9.10 11.02 7.40
C ARG A 144 8.64 12.40 7.89
N ALA A 145 9.53 13.38 7.98
CA ALA A 145 9.17 14.74 8.34
C ALA A 145 8.20 15.34 7.30
N SER A 146 8.52 15.24 6.01
CA SER A 146 7.63 15.68 4.93
C SER A 146 6.28 14.98 4.95
N LEU A 147 6.24 13.69 5.30
CA LEU A 147 5.01 12.90 5.43
C LEU A 147 4.16 13.37 6.64
N ILE A 148 4.79 13.69 7.77
CA ILE A 148 4.11 14.26 8.93
C ILE A 148 3.53 15.63 8.60
N ASP A 149 4.27 16.46 7.86
CA ASP A 149 3.81 17.78 7.44
C ASP A 149 2.58 17.69 6.51
N LEU A 150 2.52 16.65 5.67
CA LEU A 150 1.34 16.37 4.82
C LEU A 150 0.11 15.92 5.63
N LEU A 151 0.31 15.26 6.76
CA LEU A 151 -0.78 14.85 7.66
C LEU A 151 -1.23 15.97 8.60
N GLY A 152 -0.45 17.03 8.73
CA GLY A 152 -0.78 18.17 9.59
C GLY A 152 -1.99 18.95 9.03
N ALA A 153 -3.03 19.08 9.84
CA ALA A 153 -4.12 20.01 9.59
C ALA A 153 -3.88 21.32 10.38
N ASP A 154 -4.15 22.47 9.78
CA ASP A 154 -4.09 23.79 10.42
C ASP A 154 -2.75 24.16 11.07
N GLY A 155 -1.64 23.63 10.56
CA GLY A 155 -0.28 23.91 11.05
C GLY A 155 0.09 23.18 12.35
N ILE A 156 -0.72 22.21 12.79
CA ILE A 156 -0.44 21.36 13.94
C ILE A 156 0.00 19.98 13.44
N ALA A 157 1.27 19.63 13.69
CA ALA A 157 1.83 18.31 13.37
C ALA A 157 1.63 17.34 14.54
N GLU A 158 0.40 16.83 14.71
CA GLU A 158 0.04 15.89 15.80
C GLU A 158 0.88 14.59 15.78
N TYR A 159 1.42 14.23 14.61
CA TYR A 159 2.17 12.99 14.39
C TYR A 159 3.69 13.12 14.56
N LYS A 160 4.21 14.23 15.13
CA LYS A 160 5.65 14.51 15.20
C LYS A 160 6.47 13.41 15.91
N LEU A 161 5.86 12.70 16.85
CA LEU A 161 6.50 11.63 17.63
C LEU A 161 6.06 10.22 17.20
N THR A 162 5.20 10.10 16.18
CA THR A 162 4.65 8.83 15.74
C THR A 162 5.67 8.06 14.90
N PRO A 163 6.21 6.91 15.39
CA PRO A 163 7.08 6.08 14.58
C PRO A 163 6.33 5.45 13.38
N ASN A 164 7.09 5.14 12.34
CA ASN A 164 6.61 4.43 11.14
C ASN A 164 5.41 5.10 10.44
N VAL A 165 5.37 6.45 10.46
CA VAL A 165 4.31 7.26 9.84
C VAL A 165 4.11 6.95 8.35
N GLU A 166 5.16 6.47 7.67
CA GLU A 166 5.09 6.06 6.27
C GLU A 166 4.06 4.95 5.99
N LEU A 167 3.77 4.09 6.98
CA LEU A 167 2.73 3.05 6.86
C LEU A 167 1.34 3.69 6.77
N LEU A 168 1.08 4.71 7.59
CA LEU A 168 -0.19 5.43 7.56
C LEU A 168 -0.33 6.23 6.26
N CYS A 169 0.73 6.93 5.83
CA CYS A 169 0.72 7.67 4.58
C CYS A 169 0.55 6.78 3.35
N LEU A 170 1.14 5.58 3.35
CA LEU A 170 0.92 4.59 2.29
C LEU A 170 -0.55 4.18 2.20
N ALA A 171 -1.13 3.81 3.35
CA ALA A 171 -2.52 3.42 3.43
C ALA A 171 -3.44 4.54 2.96
N ASP A 172 -3.22 5.76 3.44
CA ASP A 172 -3.99 6.94 3.05
C ASP A 172 -3.88 7.21 1.54
N THR A 173 -2.67 7.18 0.99
CA THR A 173 -2.41 7.37 -0.44
C THR A 173 -3.17 6.35 -1.29
N ILE A 174 -3.15 5.08 -0.91
CA ILE A 174 -3.85 4.01 -1.64
C ILE A 174 -5.37 4.16 -1.49
N LEU A 175 -5.89 4.28 -0.27
CA LEU A 175 -7.34 4.29 0.00
C LEU A 175 -8.05 5.53 -0.52
N THR A 176 -7.37 6.68 -0.54
CA THR A 176 -7.95 7.92 -1.06
C THR A 176 -7.88 8.00 -2.59
N HIS A 177 -7.03 7.19 -3.22
CA HIS A 177 -6.73 7.30 -4.65
C HIS A 177 -7.97 7.12 -5.54
N PRO A 178 -8.26 8.06 -6.46
CA PRO A 178 -9.43 8.01 -7.33
C PRO A 178 -9.49 6.74 -8.18
N ALA A 179 -8.34 6.22 -8.60
CA ALA A 179 -8.28 5.00 -9.40
C ALA A 179 -8.97 3.83 -8.68
N LEU A 180 -8.74 3.64 -7.38
CA LEU A 180 -9.34 2.56 -6.58
C LEU A 180 -10.84 2.74 -6.34
N LYS A 181 -11.31 3.99 -6.30
CA LYS A 181 -12.74 4.31 -6.10
C LYS A 181 -13.61 4.07 -7.35
N LYS A 182 -13.05 4.19 -8.55
CA LYS A 182 -13.82 4.13 -9.82
C LYS A 182 -14.49 2.78 -10.12
N ASN A 183 -14.11 1.69 -9.44
CA ASN A 183 -14.68 0.36 -9.67
C ASN A 183 -15.67 -0.09 -8.58
N ILE A 184 -16.00 0.77 -7.62
CA ILE A 184 -17.06 0.47 -6.65
C ILE A 184 -18.38 0.84 -7.35
N PRO A 185 -19.28 -0.12 -7.64
CA PRO A 185 -20.59 0.23 -8.17
C PRO A 185 -21.26 1.20 -7.19
N PRO A 186 -21.91 2.28 -7.67
CA PRO A 186 -22.62 3.18 -6.78
C PRO A 186 -23.62 2.34 -5.98
N ALA A 187 -23.57 2.45 -4.65
CA ALA A 187 -24.57 1.82 -3.79
C ALA A 187 -25.95 2.32 -4.25
N ILE A 188 -26.78 1.39 -4.73
CA ILE A 188 -28.17 1.64 -5.11
C ILE A 188 -29.02 1.66 -3.84
#